data_AF-A0A952HDQ8-F1
#
_entry.id   AF-A0A952HDQ8-F1
#
_cell.length_a   1.000
_cell.length_b   1.000
_cell.length_c   1.000
_cell.angle_alpha   90.00
_cell.angle_beta   90.00
_cell.angle_gamma   90.00
#
_symmetry.space_group_name_H-M   'P 1'
#
loop_
_entity.id
_entity.type
_entity.pdbx_description
1 polymer ?
#
loop_
_entity_poly.entity_id
_entity_poly.type
_entity_poly.pdbx_seq_one_letter_code
_entity_poly.pdbx_strand_id
1 'polypeptide(L)' 'IDISGYSQAKLNSIARQLNERPRKTLGFQTPAERFSECVALTG' A
#
# COMPACT_ATOMS: atom_id res chain seq x y z
N ILE A 1 -10.84 2.08 -20.24
CA ILE A 1 -11.35 0.77 -19.77
C ILE A 1 -12.81 0.99 -19.43
N ASP A 2 -13.71 0.34 -20.15
CA ASP A 2 -15.13 0.33 -19.78
C ASP A 2 -15.35 -0.66 -18.62
N ILE A 3 -16.08 -0.22 -17.60
CA ILE A 3 -16.38 -1.01 -16.40
C ILE A 3 -17.87 -1.35 -16.29
N SER A 4 -18.69 -0.96 -17.26
CA SER A 4 -20.14 -1.19 -17.30
C SER A 4 -20.53 -2.68 -17.29
N GLY A 5 -19.64 -3.57 -17.76
CA GLY A 5 -19.85 -5.02 -17.78
C GLY A 5 -19.59 -5.75 -16.45
N TYR A 6 -19.17 -5.05 -15.39
CA TYR A 6 -18.96 -5.65 -14.07
C TYR A 6 -20.15 -5.41 -13.15
N SER A 7 -20.53 -6.44 -12.38
CA SER A 7 -21.56 -6.27 -11.35
C SER A 7 -21.06 -5.35 -10.23
N GLN A 8 -21.98 -4.58 -9.64
CA GLN A 8 -21.67 -3.70 -8.51
C GLN A 8 -21.06 -4.48 -7.33
N ALA A 9 -21.50 -5.71 -7.09
CA ALA A 9 -20.95 -6.58 -6.05
C ALA A 9 -19.45 -6.87 -6.25
N LYS A 10 -19.04 -7.11 -7.50
CA LYS A 10 -17.62 -7.31 -7.85
C LYS A 10 -16.81 -6.04 -7.61
N LEU A 11 -17.33 -4.89 -8.06
CA LEU A 11 -16.66 -3.60 -7.89
C LEU A 11 -16.49 -3.26 -6.40
N ASN A 12 -17.51 -3.50 -5.58
CA ASN A 12 -17.47 -3.27 -4.13
C ASN A 12 -16.45 -4.18 -3.45
N SER A 13 -16.33 -5.45 -3.87
CA SER A 13 -15.34 -6.38 -3.34
C SER A 13 -13.90 -5.89 -3.61
N ILE A 14 -13.63 -5.44 -4.83
CA ILE A 14 -12.33 -4.90 -5.23
C ILE A 14 -12.03 -3.62 -4.44
N ALA A 15 -13.00 -2.69 -4.36
CA ALA A 15 -12.85 -1.45 -3.62
C ALA A 15 -12.51 -1.71 -2.15
N ARG A 16 -13.19 -2.69 -1.52
CA ARG A 16 -12.91 -3.09 -0.14
C ARG A 16 -11.49 -3.62 0.01
N GLN A 17 -11.06 -4.56 -0.83
CA GLN A 17 -9.69 -5.09 -0.80
C GLN A 17 -8.64 -4.00 -0.96
N LEU A 18 -8.86 -3.01 -1.84
CA LEU A 18 -7.90 -1.93 -2.05
C LEU A 18 -7.86 -0.93 -0.90
N ASN A 19 -9.02 -0.59 -0.34
CA ASN A 19 -9.15 0.43 0.70
C ASN A 19 -8.76 -0.08 2.10
N GLU A 20 -8.91 -1.38 2.36
CA GLU A 20 -8.54 -2.00 3.64
C GLU A 20 -7.06 -2.34 3.75
N ARG A 21 -6.29 -2.28 2.65
CA ARG A 21 -4.85 -2.50 2.70
C ARG A 21 -4.20 -1.42 3.57
N PRO A 22 -3.21 -1.79 4.41
CA PRO A 22 -2.44 -0.82 5.18
C PRO A 22 -1.88 0.26 4.25
N ARG A 23 -2.33 1.51 4.42
CA ARG A 23 -1.81 2.64 3.68
C ARG A 23 -0.44 2.99 4.22
N LYS A 24 0.49 3.36 3.34
CA LYS A 24 1.71 4.04 3.78
C LYS A 24 1.28 5.35 4.43
N THR A 25 1.50 5.47 5.74
CA THR A 25 1.28 6.70 6.49
C THR A 25 2.56 7.53 6.53
N LEU A 26 2.47 8.76 7.04
CA LEU A 26 3.65 9.55 7.35
C LEU A 26 4.59 8.74 8.26
N GLY A 27 5.87 8.67 7.91
CA GLY A 27 6.86 7.83 8.61
C GLY A 27 6.93 6.37 8.16
N PHE A 28 6.23 5.97 7.09
CA PHE A 28 6.44 4.66 6.49
C PHE A 28 7.87 4.55 5.94
N GLN A 29 8.63 3.59 6.46
CA GLN A 29 9.98 3.30 5.99
C GLN A 29 10.03 1.88 5.43
N THR A 30 10.61 1.76 4.25
CA THR A 30 10.98 0.49 3.63
C THR A 30 12.12 -0.17 4.42
N PRO A 31 12.27 -1.50 4.31
CA PRO A 31 13.40 -2.20 4.94
C PRO A 31 14.77 -1.63 4.55
N ALA A 32 14.93 -1.16 3.31
CA ALA A 32 16.16 -0.53 2.83
C ALA A 32 16.44 0.81 3.55
N GLU A 33 15.42 1.66 3.71
CA GLU A 33 15.56 2.95 4.40
C GLU A 33 15.97 2.75 5.88
N ARG A 34 15.34 1.80 6.59
CA ARG A 34 15.73 1.46 7.98
C ARG A 34 17.15 0.90 8.06
N PHE A 35 17.54 0.07 7.11
CA PHE A 35 18.88 -0.52 7.08
C PHE A 35 19.96 0.55 6.90
N SER A 36 19.76 1.48 5.95
CA SER A 36 20.67 2.59 5.72
C SER A 36 20.81 3.49 6.95
N GLU A 37 19.72 3.83 7.65
CA GLU A 37 19.79 4.58 8.91
C GLU A 37 20.62 3.86 9.99
N CYS A 38 20.40 2.56 10.18
CA CYS A 38 21.13 1.78 11.18
C CYS A 38 22.64 1.73 10.90
N VAL A 39 23.04 1.58 9.64
CA VAL A 39 24.46 1.49 9.25
C VAL A 39 25.13 2.87 9.30
N ALA A 40 24.41 3.95 8.95
CA ALA A 40 24.95 5.31 8.99
C ALA A 40 25.35 5.78 10.41
N LEU A 41 24.77 5.18 11.47
CA LEU A 41 25.11 5.47 12.86
C LEU A 41 26.39 4.77 13.36
N THR A 42 27.03 3.95 12.53
CA THR A 42 28.24 3.19 12.88
C THR A 42 29.52 3.66 12.17
N GLY A 43 29.45 4.82 11.50
CA GLY A 43 30.57 5.45 10.80
C GLY A 43 31.38 6.40 11.66
#